data_AF-A0A2L2XSX5-F1
#
_entry.id   AF-A0A2L2XSX5-F1
#
_cell.length_a   1.000
_cell.length_b   1.000
_cell.length_c   1.000
_cell.angle_alpha   90.00
_cell.angle_beta   90.00
_cell.angle_gamma   90.00
#
_symmetry.space_group_name_H-M   'P 1'
#
loop_
_entity.id
_entity.type
_entity.pdbx_description
1 polymer ?
#
loop_
_entity_poly.entity_id
_entity_poly.type
_entity_poly.pdbx_seq_one_letter_code
_entity_poly.pdbx_strand_id
1 'polypeptide(L)' 'MPISPIFNPAGDDAIENRSIWFGNTTNLMQLNDVRYTWAVGLYQQMRENFWIK' A
#
# COMPACT_ATOMS: atom_id res chain seq x y z
N MET A 1 -12.26 14.45 8.10
CA MET A 1 -11.61 13.12 8.16
C MET A 1 -10.33 13.30 8.97
N PRO A 2 -10.00 12.39 9.90
CA PRO A 2 -8.73 12.47 10.61
C PRO A 2 -7.58 12.43 9.59
N ILE A 3 -6.60 13.27 9.81
CA ILE A 3 -5.44 13.42 8.92
C ILE A 3 -4.52 12.23 9.20
N SER A 4 -4.25 11.40 8.20
CA SER A 4 -3.29 10.30 8.37
C SER A 4 -1.89 10.88 8.58
N PRO A 5 -1.15 10.45 9.63
CA PRO A 5 0.21 10.90 9.84
C PRO A 5 1.12 10.42 8.71
N ILE A 6 2.24 11.10 8.46
CA ILE A 6 3.22 10.66 7.43
C ILE A 6 3.77 9.28 7.77
N PHE A 7 4.04 9.04 9.05
CA PHE A 7 4.54 7.78 9.57
C PHE A 7 3.88 7.48 10.92
N ASN A 8 3.51 6.23 11.15
CA ASN A 8 2.89 5.78 12.38
C ASN A 8 3.64 4.56 12.95
N PRO A 9 4.51 4.73 13.97
CA PRO A 9 5.30 3.63 14.52
C PRO A 9 4.46 2.60 15.30
N ALA A 10 3.24 2.95 15.72
CA ALA A 10 2.32 2.06 16.41
C ALA A 10 1.27 1.44 15.46
N GLY A 11 1.46 1.59 14.15
CA GLY A 11 0.61 0.97 13.13
C GLY A 11 0.77 -0.55 13.12
N ASP A 12 -0.29 -1.23 12.68
CA ASP A 12 -0.32 -2.67 12.45
C ASP A 12 -0.40 -2.95 10.94
N ASP A 13 0.69 -3.48 10.38
CA ASP A 13 0.78 -3.83 8.97
C ASP A 13 0.45 -5.30 8.69
N ALA A 14 -0.06 -6.05 9.67
CA ALA A 14 -0.48 -7.44 9.47
C ALA A 14 -1.50 -7.55 8.32
N ILE A 15 -1.33 -8.57 7.47
CA ILE A 15 -2.15 -8.82 6.28
C ILE A 15 -3.65 -8.82 6.63
N GLU A 16 -4.00 -9.43 7.76
CA GLU A 16 -5.38 -9.64 8.23
C GLU A 16 -6.07 -8.36 8.69
N ASN A 17 -5.32 -7.36 9.16
CA ASN A 17 -5.85 -6.10 9.69
C ASN A 17 -5.77 -4.94 8.69
N ARG A 18 -5.06 -5.11 7.57
CA ARG A 18 -4.89 -4.08 6.55
C ARG A 18 -6.18 -3.82 5.75
N SER A 19 -6.75 -2.63 5.86
CA SER A 19 -7.91 -2.19 5.04
C SER A 19 -7.51 -1.08 4.07
N ILE A 20 -8.27 -0.92 2.98
CA ILE A 20 -8.06 0.19 2.02
C ILE A 20 -8.39 1.54 2.67
N TRP A 21 -9.39 1.57 3.54
CA TRP A 21 -9.87 2.78 4.21
C TRP A 21 -9.83 2.61 5.71
N PHE A 22 -9.51 3.69 6.42
CA PHE A 22 -9.52 3.78 7.88
C PHE A 22 -8.66 2.73 8.61
N GLY A 23 -7.67 2.14 7.92
CA GLY A 23 -6.73 1.20 8.52
C GLY A 23 -5.67 1.90 9.38
N ASN A 24 -5.18 1.20 10.40
CA ASN A 24 -4.09 1.67 11.26
C ASN A 24 -2.74 1.21 10.70
N THR A 25 -2.28 1.78 9.59
CA THR A 25 -1.03 1.37 8.92
C THR A 25 0.17 2.19 9.38
N THR A 26 1.39 1.67 9.23
CA THR A 26 2.62 2.42 9.52
C THR A 26 2.99 3.42 8.41
N ASN A 27 2.40 3.25 7.22
CA ASN A 27 2.69 3.94 5.95
C ASN A 27 4.05 3.61 5.33
N LEU A 28 4.72 2.55 5.79
CA LEU A 28 5.91 2.03 5.13
C LEU A 28 5.55 1.29 3.84
N MET A 29 6.36 1.48 2.80
CA MET A 29 6.20 0.77 1.53
C MET A 29 6.80 -0.63 1.62
N GLN A 30 6.01 -1.62 2.05
CA GLN A 30 6.41 -3.02 2.10
C GLN A 30 5.78 -3.82 0.95
N LEU A 31 6.55 -4.03 -0.12
CA LEU A 31 6.09 -4.71 -1.33
C LEU A 31 6.18 -6.25 -1.26
N ASN A 32 6.88 -6.79 -0.25
CA ASN A 32 6.97 -8.24 -0.03
C ASN A 32 5.73 -8.81 0.66
N ASP A 33 5.02 -7.97 1.43
CA ASP A 33 3.88 -8.40 2.24
C ASP A 33 2.65 -7.53 1.96
N VAL A 34 1.87 -7.96 0.96
CA VAL A 34 0.76 -7.20 0.37
C VAL A 34 -0.53 -8.00 0.48
N ARG A 35 -1.54 -7.44 1.16
CA ARG A 35 -2.87 -8.06 1.28
C ARG A 35 -3.58 -8.22 -0.07
N TYR A 36 -3.46 -7.22 -0.94
CA TYR A 36 -4.14 -7.18 -2.22
C TYR A 36 -3.17 -7.55 -3.33
N THR A 37 -3.05 -8.86 -3.61
CA THR A 37 -2.11 -9.40 -4.61
C THR A 37 -2.32 -8.83 -6.01
N TRP A 38 -3.56 -8.49 -6.38
CA TRP A 38 -3.89 -7.85 -7.64
C TRP A 38 -3.21 -6.48 -7.83
N ALA A 39 -2.89 -5.77 -6.74
CA ALA A 39 -2.27 -4.44 -6.81
C ALA A 39 -0.84 -4.53 -7.36
N VAL A 40 -0.13 -5.62 -7.07
CA VAL A 40 1.22 -5.87 -7.60
C VAL A 40 1.19 -6.06 -9.11
N GLY A 41 0.21 -6.81 -9.63
CA GLY A 41 0.02 -7.01 -11.07
C GLY A 41 -0.31 -5.71 -11.80
N LEU A 42 -1.20 -4.88 -11.23
CA LEU A 42 -1.51 -3.55 -11.77
C LEU A 42 -0.26 -2.66 -11.83
N TYR A 43 0.52 -2.61 -10.75
CA TYR A 43 1.76 -1.84 -10.69
C TYR A 43 2.77 -2.27 -11.76
N GLN A 44 2.89 -3.57 -12.00
CA GLN A 44 3.75 -4.11 -13.05
C GLN A 44 3.28 -3.64 -14.44
N GLN A 45 1.99 -3.78 -14.76
CA GLN A 45 1.43 -3.33 -16.04
C GLN A 45 1.62 -1.83 -16.27
N MET A 46 1.44 -1.01 -15.24
CA MET A 46 1.65 0.45 -15.33
C MET A 46 3.10 0.80 -15.67
N ARG A 47 4.07 0.07 -15.11
CA ARG A 47 5.49 0.27 -15.42
C ARG A 47 5.86 -0.16 -16.83
N GLU A 48 5.34 -1.30 -17.28
CA GLU A 48 5.61 -1.85 -18.62
C GLU A 48 5.02 -0.97 -19.73
N ASN A 49 3.87 -0.35 -19.48
CA ASN A 49 3.19 0.52 -20.44
C ASN A 49 3.73 1.96 -20.50
N PHE A 50 4.87 2.24 -19.86
CA PHE A 50 5.49 3.56 -19.92
C PHE A 50 6.08 3.81 -21.32
N TRP A 51 5.69 4.91 -21.95
CA TRP A 51 6.22 5.35 -23.24
C TRP A 51 6.52 6.85 -23.20
N ILE A 52 7.59 7.24 -23.89
CA ILE A 52 7.98 8.65 -24.07
C ILE A 52 7.72 9.00 -25.53
N LYS A 53 7.10 10.17 -25.75
CA LYS A 53 6.95 10.77 -27.07
C LYS A 53 8.02 11.82 -27.32
#